data_AF-A0A2D4PY07-F1
#
_entry.id   AF-A0A2D4PY07-F1
#
_cell.length_a   1.000
_cell.length_b   1.000
_cell.length_c   1.000
_cell.angle_alpha   90.00
_cell.angle_beta   90.00
_cell.angle_gamma   90.00
#
_symmetry.space_group_name_H-M   'P 1'
#
loop_
_entity.id
_entity.type
_entity.pdbx_description
1 polymer ?
#
loop_
_entity_poly.entity_id
_entity_poly.type
_entity_poly.pdbx_seq_one_letter_code
_entity_poly.pdbx_strand_id
1 'polypeptide(L)'
;IKTKLETVSSLSDSKMGMIRGDLVSYSDICEALSVTEIILGFLATTGGDSHMTLTDYAKNVLQMGNQISLPVIKALSRCQIKHAISLWQLLSSHKSEQLLQLKKDPFGEISAAYKEELAVGSINLLKA
;
A
#
# COMPACT_ATOMS: atom_id res chain seq x y z
N ILE A 1 -4.10 4.94 14.94
CA ILE A 1 -4.87 4.92 13.67
C ILE A 1 -6.23 4.25 13.86
N LYS A 2 -6.31 2.95 14.20
CA LYS A 2 -7.59 2.24 14.39
C LYS A 2 -8.57 2.88 15.38
N THR A 3 -8.08 3.61 16.38
CA THR A 3 -8.91 4.28 17.40
C THR A 3 -9.51 5.61 16.95
N LYS A 4 -9.05 6.20 15.84
CA LYS A 4 -9.57 7.46 15.29
C LYS A 4 -10.22 7.31 13.91
N LEU A 5 -9.95 6.21 13.21
CA LEU A 5 -10.66 5.85 11.98
C LEU A 5 -11.87 5.00 12.38
N GLU A 6 -13.05 5.63 12.48
CA GLU A 6 -14.28 4.97 12.95
C GLU A 6 -14.67 3.75 12.11
N THR A 7 -14.17 3.63 10.87
CA THR A 7 -14.31 2.42 10.05
C THR A 7 -13.06 2.17 9.18
N VAL A 8 -12.42 1.02 9.36
CA VAL A 8 -11.42 0.49 8.41
C VAL A 8 -12.14 -0.52 7.52
N SER A 9 -11.99 -0.40 6.21
CA SER A 9 -12.64 -1.28 5.23
C SER A 9 -11.62 -1.86 4.27
N SER A 10 -11.84 -3.11 3.85
CA SER A 10 -11.01 -3.77 2.85
C SER A 10 -11.23 -3.21 1.44
N LEU A 11 -10.20 -3.30 0.60
CA LEU A 11 -10.34 -3.11 -0.83
C LEU A 11 -10.93 -4.38 -1.46
N SER A 12 -11.82 -4.23 -2.43
CA SER A 12 -12.29 -5.35 -3.23
C SER A 12 -11.24 -5.80 -4.24
N ASP A 13 -11.26 -7.08 -4.63
CA ASP A 13 -10.31 -7.65 -5.59
C ASP A 13 -10.25 -6.87 -6.91
N SER A 14 -11.42 -6.43 -7.41
CA SER A 14 -11.51 -5.59 -8.61
C SER A 14 -10.72 -4.28 -8.45
N LYS A 15 -10.85 -3.60 -7.30
CA LYS A 15 -10.09 -2.38 -7.03
C LYS A 15 -8.59 -2.66 -6.91
N MET A 16 -8.22 -3.75 -6.23
CA MET A 16 -6.82 -4.15 -6.09
C MET A 16 -6.17 -4.40 -7.46
N GLY A 17 -6.86 -5.11 -8.36
CA GLY A 17 -6.39 -5.34 -9.73
C GLY A 17 -6.24 -4.04 -10.53
N MET A 18 -7.20 -3.13 -10.45
CA MET A 18 -7.11 -1.82 -11.12
C MET A 18 -5.96 -0.95 -10.59
N ILE A 19 -5.73 -0.95 -9.27
CA ILE A 19 -4.63 -0.19 -8.64
C ILE A 19 -3.27 -0.72 -9.10
N ARG A 20 -3.09 -2.05 -9.11
CA ARG A 20 -1.87 -2.68 -9.64
C ARG A 20 -1.67 -2.35 -11.12
N GLY A 21 -2.75 -2.34 -11.91
CA GLY A 21 -2.69 -1.97 -13.33
C GLY A 21 -2.36 -0.49 -13.59
N ASP A 22 -2.72 0.42 -12.68
CA ASP A 22 -2.38 1.84 -12.79
C ASP A 22 -0.91 2.12 -12.41
N LEU A 23 -0.31 1.32 -11.54
CA LEU A 23 1.04 1.50 -11.00
C LEU A 23 2.03 0.52 -11.65
N VAL A 24 2.41 0.80 -12.89
CA VAL A 24 3.21 -0.14 -13.71
C VAL A 24 4.70 -0.11 -13.33
N SER A 25 5.26 1.05 -12.97
CA SER A 25 6.68 1.16 -12.66
C SER A 25 6.97 0.97 -11.16
N TYR A 26 8.16 0.45 -10.85
CA TYR A 26 8.62 0.33 -9.46
C TYR A 26 8.65 1.69 -8.74
N SER A 27 8.97 2.77 -9.45
CA SER A 27 8.93 4.13 -8.90
C SER A 27 7.51 4.58 -8.56
N ASP A 28 6.52 4.31 -9.42
CA ASP A 28 5.12 4.68 -9.15
C ASP A 28 4.61 3.94 -7.91
N ILE A 29 4.97 2.67 -7.75
CA ILE A 29 4.62 1.86 -6.57
C ILE A 29 5.26 2.45 -5.31
N CYS A 30 6.54 2.82 -5.37
CA CYS A 30 7.24 3.43 -4.24
C CYS A 30 6.65 4.79 -3.85
N GLU A 31 6.34 5.63 -4.84
CA GLU A 31 5.69 6.93 -4.61
C GLU A 31 4.29 6.76 -4.01
N ALA A 32 3.46 5.86 -4.58
CA ALA A 32 2.15 5.55 -4.04
C ALA A 32 2.21 5.07 -2.58
N LEU A 33 3.16 4.20 -2.26
CA LEU A 33 3.37 3.72 -0.90
C LEU A 33 3.76 4.87 0.03
N SER A 34 4.71 5.71 -0.39
CA SER A 34 5.20 6.84 0.40
C SER A 34 4.08 7.86 0.68
N VAL A 35 3.29 8.22 -0.33
CA VAL A 35 2.12 9.10 -0.18
C VAL A 35 1.08 8.47 0.75
N THR A 36 0.84 7.17 0.64
CA THR A 36 -0.11 6.45 1.51
C THR A 36 0.36 6.44 2.97
N GLU A 37 1.66 6.27 3.22
CA GLU A 37 2.25 6.31 4.56
C GLU A 37 2.15 7.72 5.18
N ILE A 38 2.38 8.77 4.38
CA ILE A 38 2.15 10.16 4.81
C ILE A 38 0.69 10.36 5.21
N ILE A 39 -0.26 9.97 4.33
CA ILE A 39 -1.69 10.06 4.63
C ILE A 39 -2.02 9.34 5.94
N LEU A 40 -1.56 8.11 6.13
CA LEU A 40 -1.77 7.34 7.36
C LEU A 40 -1.21 8.05 8.61
N GLY A 41 -0.03 8.66 8.49
CA GLY A 41 0.57 9.46 9.56
C GLY A 41 -0.32 10.64 9.98
N PHE A 42 -0.86 11.38 9.02
CA PHE A 42 -1.80 12.48 9.29
C PHE A 42 -3.12 11.96 9.87
N LEU A 43 -3.74 10.96 9.24
CA LEU A 43 -5.00 10.36 9.73
C LEU A 43 -4.88 9.85 11.17
N ALA A 44 -3.69 9.38 11.59
CA ALA A 44 -3.43 8.96 12.97
C ALA A 44 -3.67 10.09 13.98
N THR A 45 -3.45 11.34 13.58
CA THR A 45 -3.49 12.52 14.45
C THR A 45 -4.80 13.30 14.28
N THR A 46 -5.21 13.56 13.04
CA THR A 46 -6.34 14.43 12.69
C THR A 46 -7.65 13.69 12.47
N GLY A 47 -7.60 12.40 12.17
CA GLY A 47 -8.75 11.69 11.60
C GLY A 47 -9.11 12.24 10.21
N GLY A 48 -10.35 12.02 9.79
CA GLY A 48 -10.88 12.50 8.52
C GLY A 48 -12.21 11.85 8.18
N ASP A 49 -12.89 12.36 7.15
CA ASP A 49 -14.13 11.75 6.64
C ASP A 49 -13.82 10.42 5.95
N SER A 50 -14.34 9.32 6.49
CA SER A 50 -14.13 7.97 5.97
C SER A 50 -14.52 7.79 4.48
N HIS A 51 -15.41 8.63 3.95
CA HIS A 51 -15.88 8.60 2.57
C HIS A 51 -15.10 9.52 1.61
N MET A 52 -14.27 10.42 2.13
CA MET A 52 -13.38 11.26 1.31
C MET A 52 -12.37 10.37 0.56
N THR A 53 -12.10 10.70 -0.70
CA THR A 53 -11.10 9.94 -1.47
C THR A 53 -9.69 10.22 -0.96
N LEU A 54 -8.78 9.25 -1.10
CA LEU A 54 -7.39 9.48 -0.72
C LEU A 54 -6.73 10.56 -1.58
N THR A 55 -7.14 10.69 -2.85
CA THR A 55 -6.68 11.77 -3.73
C THR A 55 -7.13 13.13 -3.24
N ASP A 56 -8.40 13.29 -2.85
CA ASP A 56 -8.90 14.58 -2.34
C ASP A 56 -8.25 14.93 -1.01
N TYR A 57 -8.03 13.95 -0.13
CA TYR A 57 -7.30 14.18 1.12
C TYR A 57 -5.87 14.65 0.85
N ALA A 58 -5.13 13.96 -0.02
CA ALA A 58 -3.76 14.33 -0.37
C ALA A 58 -3.68 15.72 -1.04
N LYS A 59 -4.61 16.03 -1.95
CA LYS A 59 -4.61 17.30 -2.70
C LYS A 59 -5.10 18.48 -1.88
N ASN A 60 -6.25 18.35 -1.24
CA ASN A 60 -6.97 19.50 -0.67
C ASN A 60 -6.74 19.66 0.82
N VAL A 61 -6.46 18.56 1.54
CA VAL A 61 -6.18 18.60 2.99
C VAL A 61 -4.69 18.72 3.23
N LEU A 62 -3.89 17.84 2.62
CA LEU A 62 -2.43 17.85 2.79
C LEU A 62 -1.69 18.79 1.83
N GLN A 63 -2.38 19.39 0.85
CA GLN A 63 -1.81 20.34 -0.11
C GLN A 63 -0.63 19.75 -0.93
N MET A 64 -0.66 18.44 -1.20
CA MET A 64 0.41 17.72 -1.91
C MET A 64 0.17 17.57 -3.42
N GLY A 65 -0.86 18.22 -3.98
CA GLY A 65 -1.35 17.89 -5.33
C GLY A 65 -0.33 18.05 -6.47
N ASN A 66 0.63 18.98 -6.35
CA ASN A 66 1.67 19.20 -7.35
C ASN A 66 2.90 18.30 -7.19
N GLN A 67 2.94 17.48 -6.13
CA GLN A 67 4.08 16.63 -5.78
C GLN A 67 3.83 15.15 -6.10
N ILE A 68 2.63 14.81 -6.59
CA ILE A 68 2.19 13.43 -6.82
C ILE A 68 2.04 13.19 -8.33
N SER A 69 2.65 12.14 -8.83
CA SER A 69 2.54 11.74 -10.23
C SER A 69 1.12 11.31 -10.63
N LEU A 70 0.81 11.45 -11.92
CA LEU A 70 -0.52 11.14 -12.46
C LEU A 70 -0.95 9.67 -12.23
N PRO A 71 -0.09 8.66 -12.43
CA PRO A 71 -0.43 7.26 -12.12
C PRO A 71 -0.84 7.07 -10.65
N VAL A 72 -0.10 7.71 -9.73
CA VAL A 72 -0.38 7.65 -8.29
C VAL A 72 -1.68 8.36 -7.94
N ILE A 73 -1.96 9.54 -8.51
CA ILE A 73 -3.24 10.24 -8.36
C ILE A 73 -4.41 9.35 -8.80
N LYS A 74 -4.25 8.62 -9.91
CA LYS A 74 -5.28 7.72 -10.46
C LYS A 74 -5.49 6.49 -9.56
N ALA A 75 -4.43 5.91 -9.03
CA ALA A 75 -4.52 4.80 -8.09
C ALA A 75 -5.23 5.20 -6.79
N LEU A 76 -4.86 6.35 -6.22
CA LEU A 76 -5.44 6.88 -4.96
C LEU A 76 -6.92 7.24 -5.09
N SER A 77 -7.39 7.65 -6.28
CA SER A 77 -8.79 8.10 -6.47
C SER A 77 -9.80 6.95 -6.40
N ARG A 78 -9.32 5.71 -6.51
CA ARG A 78 -10.12 4.48 -6.34
C ARG A 78 -10.38 4.14 -4.87
N CYS A 79 -9.65 4.81 -3.98
CA CYS A 79 -9.65 4.57 -2.54
C CYS A 79 -10.28 5.75 -1.78
N GLN A 80 -10.78 5.42 -0.61
CA GLN A 80 -11.34 6.37 0.36
C GLN A 80 -10.51 6.24 1.63
N ILE A 81 -10.62 7.19 2.55
CA ILE A 81 -9.88 7.19 3.82
C ILE A 81 -10.04 5.86 4.57
N LYS A 82 -11.24 5.29 4.62
CA LYS A 82 -11.47 3.96 5.23
C LYS A 82 -10.65 2.82 4.64
N HIS A 83 -10.17 2.95 3.40
CA HIS A 83 -9.37 1.95 2.71
C HIS A 83 -7.85 2.15 2.89
N ALA A 84 -7.40 3.20 3.57
CA ALA A 84 -5.98 3.59 3.62
C ALA A 84 -5.05 2.46 4.12
N ILE A 85 -5.49 1.71 5.14
CA ILE A 85 -4.70 0.59 5.68
C ILE A 85 -4.61 -0.55 4.68
N SER A 86 -5.72 -0.93 4.03
CA SER A 86 -5.71 -1.99 3.03
C SER A 86 -4.95 -1.61 1.77
N LEU A 87 -4.96 -0.32 1.40
CA LEU A 87 -4.11 0.19 0.33
C LEU A 87 -2.63 0.08 0.69
N TRP A 88 -2.24 0.49 1.91
CA TRP A 88 -0.86 0.33 2.39
C TRP A 88 -0.42 -1.13 2.33
N GLN A 89 -1.23 -2.06 2.83
CA GLN A 89 -0.93 -3.50 2.76
C GLN A 89 -0.75 -4.00 1.32
N LEU A 90 -1.64 -3.58 0.40
CA LEU A 90 -1.54 -3.91 -1.02
C LEU A 90 -0.23 -3.41 -1.63
N LEU A 91 0.10 -2.14 -1.41
CA LEU A 91 1.28 -1.48 -1.98
C LEU A 91 2.58 -2.05 -1.39
N SER A 92 2.65 -2.28 -0.08
CA SER A 92 3.80 -2.93 0.58
C SER A 92 4.05 -4.31 0.00
N SER A 93 3.00 -5.12 -0.13
CA SER A 93 3.10 -6.48 -0.70
C SER A 93 3.50 -6.43 -2.17
N HIS A 94 2.92 -5.50 -2.94
CA HIS A 94 3.22 -5.37 -4.37
C HIS A 94 4.65 -4.87 -4.62
N LYS A 95 5.17 -3.95 -3.80
CA LYS A 95 6.58 -3.54 -3.84
C LYS A 95 7.52 -4.74 -3.60
N SER A 96 7.23 -5.56 -2.60
CA SER A 96 8.01 -6.78 -2.32
C SER A 96 7.93 -7.79 -3.47
N GLU A 97 6.76 -7.99 -4.06
CA GLU A 97 6.57 -8.84 -5.26
C GLU A 97 7.41 -8.34 -6.44
N GLN A 98 7.45 -7.03 -6.69
CA GLN A 98 8.29 -6.44 -7.73
C GLN A 98 9.79 -6.62 -7.47
N LEU A 99 10.25 -6.52 -6.21
CA LEU A 99 11.65 -6.79 -5.87
C LEU A 99 12.02 -8.25 -6.15
N LEU A 100 11.14 -9.21 -5.85
CA LEU A 100 11.33 -10.62 -6.17
C LEU A 100 11.43 -10.86 -7.69
N GLN A 101 10.54 -10.24 -8.48
CA GLN A 101 10.59 -10.32 -9.95
C GLN A 101 11.92 -9.76 -10.52
N LEU A 102 12.46 -8.72 -9.88
CA LEU A 102 13.76 -8.13 -10.20
C LEU A 102 14.96 -8.89 -9.60
N LYS A 103 14.75 -10.06 -8.98
CA LYS A 103 15.79 -10.86 -8.29
C LYS A 103 16.55 -10.09 -7.20
N LYS A 104 15.86 -9.19 -6.50
CA LYS A 104 16.38 -8.43 -5.34
C LYS A 104 15.78 -8.98 -4.04
N ASP A 105 16.45 -8.75 -2.92
CA ASP A 105 15.94 -9.11 -1.59
C ASP A 105 14.79 -8.15 -1.19
N PRO A 106 13.52 -8.62 -1.11
CA PRO A 106 12.38 -7.80 -0.70
C PRO A 106 12.33 -7.52 0.81
N PHE A 107 13.13 -8.23 1.61
CA PHE A 107 13.11 -8.19 3.08
C PHE A 107 14.47 -7.78 3.65
N GLY A 108 15.25 -6.96 2.93
CA GLY A 108 16.62 -6.57 3.31
C GLY A 108 16.80 -6.12 4.76
N GLU A 109 15.80 -5.45 5.33
CA GLU A 109 15.79 -4.92 6.70
C GLU A 109 15.43 -5.96 7.78
N ILE A 110 14.90 -7.12 7.39
CA ILE A 110 14.52 -8.19 8.31
C ILE A 110 15.75 -9.01 8.70
N SER A 111 15.83 -9.37 9.99
CA SER A 111 16.90 -10.22 10.52
C SER A 111 17.01 -11.54 9.75
N ALA A 112 18.25 -11.99 9.52
CA ALA A 112 18.53 -13.27 8.87
C ALA A 112 17.89 -14.48 9.59
N ALA A 113 17.64 -14.37 10.89
CA ALA A 113 16.95 -15.41 11.68
C ALA A 113 15.53 -15.73 11.16
N TYR A 114 14.90 -14.82 10.41
CA TYR A 114 13.58 -15.04 9.79
C TYR A 114 13.66 -15.36 8.29
N LYS A 115 14.87 -15.53 7.75
CA LYS A 115 15.14 -15.77 6.32
C LYS A 115 15.69 -17.16 6.04
N GLU A 116 15.69 -18.06 7.03
CA GLU A 116 16.13 -19.43 6.84
C GLU A 116 15.23 -20.16 5.83
N GLU A 117 15.85 -20.94 4.94
CA GLU A 117 15.10 -21.76 4.01
C GLU A 117 14.33 -22.85 4.74
N LEU A 118 13.10 -23.10 4.28
CA LEU A 118 12.29 -24.17 4.84
C LEU A 118 12.88 -25.54 4.49
N ALA A 119 12.85 -26.45 5.47
CA ALA A 119 13.15 -27.85 5.21
C ALA A 119 12.16 -28.44 4.19
N VAL A 120 12.63 -29.38 3.36
CA VAL A 120 11.83 -29.99 2.27
C VAL A 120 10.48 -30.54 2.76
N GLY A 121 10.45 -31.15 3.95
CA GLY A 121 9.21 -31.65 4.55
C GLY A 121 8.17 -30.54 4.77
N SER A 122 8.59 -29.37 5.25
CA SER A 122 7.72 -28.21 5.47
C SER A 122 7.25 -27.58 4.15
N ILE A 123 8.11 -27.56 3.13
CA ILE A 123 7.74 -27.06 1.79
C ILE A 123 6.60 -27.89 1.21
N ASN A 124 6.62 -29.21 1.39
CA ASN A 124 5.57 -30.09 0.87
C ASN A 124 4.23 -29.86 1.56
N LEU A 125 4.23 -29.55 2.86
CA LEU A 125 3.02 -29.21 3.61
C LEU A 125 2.39 -27.89 3.17
N LEU A 126 3.19 -26.89 2.76
CA LEU A 126 2.67 -25.60 2.29
C LEU A 126 2.08 -25.65 0.88
N LYS A 127 2.45 -26.66 0.08
CA LYS A 127 1.95 -26.85 -1.29
C LYS A 127 0.68 -27.70 -1.36
N ALA A 128 0.33 -28.41 -0.29
CA ALA A 128 -0.84 -29.27 -0.17
C ALA A 128 -2.09 -28.44 0.13
#